data_AF-C3ZWN9-F1
#
_entry.id   AF-C3ZWN9-F1
#
_cell.length_a   1.000
_cell.length_b   1.000
_cell.length_c   1.000
_cell.angle_alpha   90.00
_cell.angle_beta   90.00
_cell.angle_gamma   90.00
#
_symmetry.space_group_name_H-M   'P 1'
#
loop_
_entity.id
_entity.type
_entity.pdbx_description
1 polymer ?
#
loop_
_entity_poly.entity_id
_entity_poly.type
_entity_poly.pdbx_seq_one_letter_code
_entity_poly.pdbx_strand_id
1 'polypeptide(L)'
;MVQFPKQVTSSTRLEYFHCAEIVKLIEEARKTKLLRCCNPKCGRPGYRKTLKLCAGCKLTRYCSRDCQKQHWSVGHKKCCGHDVYTGEISNALQAMVKYLQNINANVKHK
;
A
#
# COMPACT_ATOMS: atom_id res chain seq x y z
N MET A 1 0.53 9.64 -27.21
CA MET A 1 -0.22 8.38 -27.46
C MET A 1 0.76 7.25 -27.29
N VAL A 2 0.65 6.43 -26.24
CA VAL A 2 1.59 5.32 -26.02
C VAL A 2 1.13 4.15 -26.88
N GLN A 3 1.93 3.75 -27.86
CA GLN A 3 1.63 2.67 -28.81
C GLN A 3 1.77 1.32 -28.08
N PHE A 4 0.70 0.52 -28.04
CA PHE A 4 0.69 -0.81 -27.40
C PHE A 4 1.00 -1.93 -28.40
N PRO A 5 1.72 -3.00 -27.99
CA PRO A 5 2.03 -4.15 -28.83
C PRO A 5 0.76 -4.92 -29.24
N LYS A 6 0.74 -5.41 -30.49
CA LYS A 6 -0.47 -5.82 -31.23
C LYS A 6 -1.11 -7.15 -30.83
N GLN A 7 -0.72 -7.78 -29.72
CA GLN A 7 -1.18 -9.16 -29.41
C GLN A 7 -1.36 -9.41 -27.91
N VAL A 8 -2.37 -8.78 -27.30
CA VAL A 8 -2.75 -9.04 -25.90
C VAL A 8 -4.23 -9.43 -25.86
N THR A 9 -4.53 -10.59 -25.29
CA THR A 9 -5.90 -11.16 -25.21
C THR A 9 -6.81 -10.26 -24.34
N SER A 10 -8.13 -10.37 -24.50
CA SER A 10 -9.11 -9.49 -23.83
C SER A 10 -9.00 -9.51 -22.28
N SER A 11 -8.66 -10.65 -21.69
CA SER A 11 -8.47 -10.81 -20.23
C SER A 11 -7.19 -10.15 -19.74
N THR A 12 -6.08 -10.33 -20.45
CA THR A 12 -4.76 -9.78 -20.07
C THR A 12 -4.71 -8.27 -20.25
N ARG A 13 -5.57 -7.70 -21.11
CA ARG A 13 -5.71 -6.25 -21.26
C ARG A 13 -6.32 -5.59 -20.02
N LEU A 14 -7.35 -6.19 -19.42
CA LEU A 14 -7.98 -5.69 -18.18
C LEU A 14 -7.01 -5.80 -16.99
N GLU A 15 -6.29 -6.90 -16.89
CA GLU A 15 -5.24 -7.10 -15.86
C GLU A 15 -4.11 -6.07 -16.01
N TYR A 16 -3.67 -5.79 -17.24
CA TYR A 16 -2.66 -4.76 -17.52
C TYR A 16 -3.15 -3.36 -17.16
N PHE A 17 -4.42 -3.04 -17.44
CA PHE A 17 -5.03 -1.77 -17.05
C PHE A 17 -5.07 -1.60 -15.53
N HIS A 18 -5.44 -2.64 -14.78
CA HIS A 18 -5.41 -2.61 -13.32
C HIS A 18 -3.99 -2.41 -12.76
N CYS A 19 -2.99 -3.10 -13.32
CA CYS A 19 -1.60 -2.91 -12.92
C CYS A 19 -1.10 -1.47 -13.16
N ALA A 20 -1.39 -0.89 -14.33
CA ALA A 20 -0.98 0.47 -14.66
C ALA A 20 -1.63 1.52 -13.74
N GLU A 21 -2.88 1.32 -13.35
CA GLU A 21 -3.59 2.19 -12.41
C GLU A 21 -3.00 2.09 -10.99
N ILE A 22 -2.73 0.86 -10.52
CA ILE A 22 -2.09 0.62 -9.23
C ILE A 22 -0.70 1.27 -9.16
N VAL A 23 0.12 1.16 -10.22
CA VAL A 23 1.45 1.78 -10.25
C VAL A 23 1.35 3.30 -10.12
N LYS A 24 0.43 3.95 -10.84
CA LYS A 24 0.22 5.41 -10.70
C LYS A 24 -0.14 5.80 -9.28
N LEU A 25 -1.03 5.04 -8.62
CA LEU A 25 -1.41 5.28 -7.23
C LEU A 25 -0.21 5.14 -6.28
N ILE A 26 0.64 4.14 -6.48
CA ILE A 26 1.86 3.93 -5.69
C ILE A 26 2.85 5.08 -5.91
N GLU A 27 3.07 5.51 -7.15
CA GLU A 27 3.97 6.62 -7.47
C GLU A 27 3.50 7.92 -6.83
N GLU A 28 2.21 8.24 -6.90
CA GLU A 28 1.65 9.43 -6.27
C GLU A 28 1.73 9.35 -4.74
N ALA A 29 1.50 8.18 -4.15
CA ALA A 29 1.72 7.99 -2.71
C ALA A 29 3.19 8.21 -2.32
N ARG A 30 4.14 7.76 -3.14
CA ARG A 30 5.59 7.97 -2.91
C ARG A 30 5.97 9.44 -3.03
N LYS A 31 5.51 10.13 -4.07
CA LYS A 31 5.80 11.56 -4.32
C LYS A 31 5.21 12.45 -3.22
N THR A 32 3.94 12.23 -2.88
CA THR A 32 3.22 13.08 -1.92
C THR A 32 3.56 12.78 -0.46
N LYS A 33 4.06 11.56 -0.17
CA LYS A 33 4.29 11.06 1.20
C LYS A 33 3.03 11.12 2.08
N LEU A 34 1.85 11.16 1.45
CA LEU A 34 0.57 11.16 2.14
C LEU A 34 0.24 9.75 2.61
N LEU A 35 -0.22 9.66 3.84
CA LEU A 35 -0.85 8.47 4.39
C LEU A 35 -2.37 8.65 4.37
N ARG A 36 -3.12 7.56 4.44
CA ARG A 36 -4.59 7.62 4.49
C ARG A 36 -5.10 7.31 5.89
N CYS A 37 -6.23 7.93 6.25
CA CYS A 37 -6.99 7.58 7.44
C CYS A 37 -7.38 6.09 7.39
N CYS A 38 -7.08 5.34 8.46
CA CYS A 38 -7.36 3.91 8.56
C CYS A 38 -8.85 3.57 8.72
N ASN A 39 -9.73 4.57 8.91
CA ASN A 39 -11.17 4.32 8.83
C ASN A 39 -11.54 4.05 7.37
N PRO A 40 -12.01 2.84 7.02
CA PRO A 40 -12.27 2.44 5.62
C PRO A 40 -13.39 3.27 4.97
N LYS A 41 -14.30 3.85 5.76
CA LYS A 41 -15.35 4.76 5.26
C LYS A 41 -14.85 6.20 5.02
N CYS A 42 -13.58 6.50 5.34
CA CYS A 42 -13.01 7.84 5.26
C CYS A 42 -11.89 7.93 4.22
N GLY A 43 -10.76 7.22 4.44
CA GLY A 43 -9.63 7.22 3.52
C GLY A 43 -8.97 8.58 3.23
N ARG A 44 -9.32 9.66 3.96
CA ARG A 44 -8.79 11.01 3.75
C ARG A 44 -7.26 11.00 3.85
N PRO A 45 -6.55 11.60 2.88
CA PRO A 45 -5.10 11.69 2.92
C PRO A 45 -4.63 12.69 3.98
N GLY A 46 -3.43 12.49 4.51
CA GLY A 46 -2.77 13.38 5.45
C GLY A 46 -1.31 13.00 5.65
N TYR A 47 -0.51 13.96 6.13
CA TYR A 47 0.88 13.70 6.48
C TYR A 47 0.98 12.91 7.79
N ARG A 48 2.13 12.24 8.01
CA ARG A 48 2.42 11.53 9.28
C ARG A 48 2.18 12.41 10.51
N LYS A 49 2.50 13.70 10.42
CA LYS A 49 2.33 14.71 11.50
C LYS A 49 0.89 15.15 11.72
N THR A 50 0.03 15.09 10.70
CA THR A 50 -1.37 15.55 10.79
C THR A 50 -2.32 14.44 11.19
N LEU A 51 -1.97 13.17 10.95
CA LEU A 51 -2.76 12.03 11.36
C LEU A 51 -2.40 11.58 12.78
N LYS A 52 -3.43 11.30 13.57
CA LYS A 52 -3.34 10.86 14.97
C LYS A 52 -3.18 9.35 15.03
N LEU A 53 -2.21 8.86 15.81
CA LEU A 53 -2.02 7.44 16.04
C LEU A 53 -3.08 6.88 17.00
N CYS A 54 -3.43 5.61 16.83
CA CYS A 54 -4.07 4.86 17.90
C CYS A 54 -3.13 4.81 19.11
N ALA A 55 -3.60 5.25 20.28
CA ALA A 55 -2.80 5.26 21.50
C ALA A 55 -2.40 3.84 21.97
N GLY A 56 -3.23 2.83 21.69
CA GLY A 56 -2.98 1.44 22.05
C GLY A 56 -1.90 0.80 21.19
N CYS A 57 -2.18 0.57 19.91
CA CYS A 57 -1.24 -0.16 19.03
C CYS A 57 -0.14 0.71 18.41
N LYS A 58 -0.31 2.03 18.32
CA LYS A 58 0.61 2.95 17.62
C LYS A 58 0.89 2.59 16.14
N LEU A 59 0.04 1.78 15.52
CA LEU A 59 0.16 1.35 14.11
C LEU A 59 -0.83 2.06 13.19
N THR A 60 -2.10 2.14 13.58
CA THR A 60 -3.15 2.78 12.78
C THR A 60 -3.20 4.29 12.99
N ARG A 61 -3.56 5.03 11.93
CA ARG A 61 -3.59 6.50 11.89
C ARG A 61 -4.95 7.04 11.46
N TYR A 62 -5.40 8.15 12.04
CA TYR A 62 -6.71 8.73 11.80
C TYR A 62 -6.65 10.24 11.61
N CYS A 63 -7.50 10.78 10.74
CA CYS A 63 -7.62 12.22 10.58
C CYS A 63 -8.39 12.89 11.74
N SER A 64 -9.21 12.14 12.48
CA SER A 64 -9.98 12.64 13.62
C SER A 64 -10.26 11.55 14.66
N ARG A 65 -10.67 11.97 15.86
CA ARG A 65 -11.10 11.07 16.93
C ARG A 65 -12.36 10.28 16.54
N ASP A 66 -13.25 10.88 15.75
CA ASP A 66 -14.47 10.20 15.31
C ASP A 66 -14.16 9.09 14.31
N CYS A 67 -13.21 9.29 13.40
CA CYS A 67 -12.74 8.23 12.52
C CYS A 67 -12.11 7.07 13.31
N GLN A 68 -11.36 7.36 14.38
CA GLN A 68 -10.84 6.32 15.26
C GLN A 68 -11.98 5.54 15.95
N LYS A 69 -12.97 6.23 16.53
CA LYS A 69 -14.12 5.59 17.19
C LYS A 69 -14.93 4.71 16.24
N GLN A 70 -15.19 5.20 15.03
CA GLN A 70 -15.88 4.42 13.99
C GLN A 70 -15.08 3.19 13.59
N HIS A 71 -13.77 3.33 13.35
CA HIS A 71 -12.93 2.19 13.02
C HIS A 71 -12.83 1.19 14.19
N TRP A 72 -12.81 1.70 15.43
CA TRP A 72 -12.83 0.90 16.64
C TRP A 72 -14.06 0.01 16.74
N SER A 73 -15.25 0.56 16.53
CA SER A 73 -16.51 -0.19 16.65
C SER A 73 -16.69 -1.24 15.56
N VAL A 74 -16.17 -1.02 14.35
CA VAL A 74 -16.35 -1.96 13.22
C VAL A 74 -15.33 -3.10 13.18
N GLY A 75 -14.26 -3.05 13.98
CA GLY A 75 -13.34 -4.20 14.05
C GLY A 75 -11.97 -3.94 14.66
N HIS A 76 -11.45 -2.71 14.65
CA HIS A 76 -10.08 -2.45 15.10
C HIS A 76 -9.82 -2.91 16.55
N LYS A 77 -10.84 -2.88 17.42
CA LYS A 77 -10.73 -3.38 18.80
C LYS A 77 -10.20 -4.82 18.89
N LYS A 78 -10.51 -5.68 17.91
CA LYS A 78 -10.13 -7.10 17.93
C LYS A 78 -8.65 -7.35 17.61
N CYS A 79 -8.01 -6.46 16.86
CA CYS A 79 -6.60 -6.57 16.45
C CYS A 79 -5.68 -5.54 17.11
N CYS A 80 -6.23 -4.53 17.81
CA CYS A 80 -5.43 -3.48 18.42
C CYS A 80 -4.42 -4.04 19.43
N GLY A 81 -3.14 -3.96 19.11
CA GLY A 81 -2.03 -4.39 19.96
C GLY A 81 -1.56 -5.81 19.70
N HIS A 82 -2.20 -6.55 18.79
CA HIS A 82 -1.80 -7.91 18.41
C HIS A 82 -0.95 -7.96 17.13
N ASP A 83 -0.91 -6.85 16.39
CA ASP A 83 -0.11 -6.71 15.17
C ASP A 83 1.36 -6.41 15.55
N VAL A 84 2.06 -7.36 16.17
CA VAL A 84 3.49 -7.21 16.48
C VAL A 84 4.28 -7.29 15.17
N TYR A 85 4.75 -6.15 14.68
CA TYR A 85 5.75 -6.14 13.62
C TYR A 85 7.09 -6.58 14.21
N THR A 86 7.50 -7.82 13.96
CA THR A 86 8.77 -8.39 14.45
C THR A 86 10.00 -7.85 13.70
N GLY A 87 9.83 -6.96 12.72
CA GLY A 87 10.94 -6.47 11.89
C GLY A 87 11.41 -7.47 10.82
N GLU A 88 10.94 -8.71 10.86
CA GLU A 88 11.34 -9.77 9.95
C GLU A 88 10.55 -9.66 8.64
N ILE A 89 11.27 -9.47 7.55
CA ILE A 89 10.71 -9.62 6.19
C ILE A 89 10.46 -11.10 5.99
N SER A 90 9.22 -11.50 5.64
CA SER A 90 8.93 -12.91 5.36
C SER A 90 9.90 -13.48 4.33
N ASN A 91 10.29 -14.75 4.50
CA ASN A 91 11.23 -15.42 3.58
C ASN A 91 10.76 -15.32 2.11
N ALA A 92 9.44 -15.37 1.89
CA ALA A 92 8.83 -15.18 0.57
C ALA A 92 9.09 -13.77 -0.01
N LEU A 93 8.94 -12.71 0.80
CA LEU A 93 9.20 -11.35 0.37
C LEU A 93 10.70 -11.12 0.13
N GLN A 94 11.58 -11.71 0.94
CA GLN A 94 13.03 -11.67 0.70
C GLN A 94 13.43 -12.33 -0.62
N ALA A 95 12.90 -13.52 -0.90
CA ALA A 95 13.15 -14.23 -2.16
C ALA A 95 12.67 -13.42 -3.37
N MET A 96 11.49 -12.80 -3.26
CA MET A 96 10.93 -11.95 -4.32
C MET A 96 11.79 -10.71 -4.58
N VAL A 97 12.27 -10.02 -3.54
CA VAL A 97 13.17 -8.86 -3.70
C VAL A 97 14.47 -9.27 -4.39
N LYS A 98 15.08 -10.40 -4.00
CA LYS A 98 16.31 -10.91 -4.62
C LYS A 98 16.12 -11.25 -6.10
N TYR A 99 14.98 -11.86 -6.45
CA TYR A 99 14.64 -12.16 -7.84
C TYR A 99 14.52 -10.89 -8.70
N LEU A 100 13.80 -9.87 -8.22
CA LEU A 100 13.64 -8.60 -8.94
C LEU A 100 14.97 -7.85 -9.13
N GLN A 101 15.86 -7.90 -8.14
CA GLN A 101 17.22 -7.33 -8.24
C GLN A 101 18.05 -8.02 -9.34
N ASN A 102 17.98 -9.35 -9.43
CA ASN A 102 18.65 -10.12 -10.48
C ASN A 102 18.11 -9.80 -11.89
N ILE A 103 16.79 -9.64 -12.05
CA ILE A 103 16.21 -9.22 -13.33
C ILE A 103 16.75 -7.85 -13.75
N ASN A 104 16.75 -6.88 -12.84
CA ASN A 104 17.20 -5.53 -13.15
C ASN A 104 18.68 -5.49 -13.53
N ALA A 105 19.52 -6.32 -12.90
CA ALA A 105 20.91 -6.49 -13.30
C ALA A 105 21.03 -7.01 -14.74
N ASN A 106 20.25 -8.04 -15.10
CA ASN A 106 20.28 -8.63 -16.43
C ASN A 106 19.75 -7.71 -17.54
N VAL A 107 18.80 -6.81 -17.22
CA VAL A 107 18.29 -5.81 -18.16
C VAL A 107 19.28 -4.66 -18.40
N LYS A 108 20.14 -4.33 -17.42
CA LYS A 108 21.18 -3.28 -17.57
C LYS A 108 22.43 -3.74 -18.34
N HIS A 109 22.57 -5.05 -18.55
CA HIS A 109 23.69 -5.67 -19.26
C HIS A 109 23.33 -6.14 -20.68
N LYS A 110 22.10 -5.87 -21.15
CA LYS A 110 21.70 -5.96 -22.55
C LYS A 110 21.50 -4.56 -23.10
#